data_AF-A0A920DJH2-F1
#
_entry.id   AF-A0A920DJH2-F1
#
_cell.length_a   1.000
_cell.length_b   1.000
_cell.length_c   1.000
_cell.angle_alpha   90.00
_cell.angle_beta   90.00
_cell.angle_gamma   90.00
#
_symmetry.space_group_name_H-M   'P 1'
#
loop_
_entity.id
_entity.type
_entity.pdbx_description
1 polymer ?
#
loop_
_entity_poly.entity_id
_entity_poly.type
_entity_poly.pdbx_seq_one_letter_code
_entity_poly.pdbx_strand_id
1 'polypeptide(L)' 'MNFLNENSTIVYLEMSLEQIRKRNINFSNRGFAKHPDQSIEEVFAERTELYKKYANFTVSNNAEIEDCVDLIIDRLNQ' A
#
# COMPACT_ATOMS: atom_id res chain seq x y z
N MET A 1 0.23 16.07 -0.54
CA MET A 1 1.15 15.16 -1.25
C MET A 1 2.13 15.86 -2.18
N ASN A 2 2.00 17.16 -2.44
CA ASN A 2 2.87 17.89 -3.36
C ASN A 2 4.35 17.75 -3.02
N PHE A 3 4.74 17.95 -1.76
CA PHE A 3 6.15 17.82 -1.34
C PHE A 3 6.77 16.46 -1.70
N LEU A 4 6.10 15.35 -1.37
CA LEU A 4 6.59 14.01 -1.71
C LEU A 4 6.56 13.77 -3.22
N ASN A 5 5.50 14.19 -3.91
CA ASN A 5 5.39 13.99 -5.35
C ASN A 5 6.43 14.79 -6.15
N GLU A 6 6.86 15.94 -5.66
CA GLU A 6 7.88 16.79 -6.29
C GLU A 6 9.31 16.29 -6.02
N ASN A 7 9.55 15.57 -4.93
CA ASN A 7 10.89 15.23 -4.45
C ASN A 7 11.18 13.73 -4.39
N SER A 8 10.25 12.88 -4.82
CA SER A 8 10.40 11.43 -4.75
C SER A 8 9.53 10.71 -5.77
N THR A 9 9.84 9.44 -6.01
CA THR A 9 8.93 8.52 -6.68
C THR A 9 8.11 7.76 -5.63
N ILE A 10 6.79 7.91 -5.70
CA ILE A 10 5.84 7.30 -4.79
C ILE A 10 5.34 6.00 -5.41
N VAL A 11 5.68 4.87 -4.78
CA VAL A 11 5.26 3.54 -5.23
C VAL A 11 4.22 2.98 -4.27
N TYR A 12 3.06 2.59 -4.81
CA TYR A 12 2.07 1.84 -4.04
C TYR A 12 2.32 0.34 -4.19
N LEU A 13 2.59 -0.33 -3.07
CA LEU A 13 2.68 -1.80 -2.99
C LEU A 13 1.28 -2.38 -2.77
N GLU A 14 0.61 -2.72 -3.86
CA GLU A 14 -0.77 -3.21 -3.83
C GLU A 14 -0.83 -4.64 -3.28
N MET A 15 -1.74 -4.84 -2.33
CA MET A 15 -2.04 -6.15 -1.76
C MET A 15 -3.53 -6.31 -1.51
N SER A 16 -4.03 -7.53 -1.71
CA SER A 16 -5.42 -7.85 -1.38
C SER A 16 -5.68 -7.79 0.12
N LEU A 17 -6.89 -7.39 0.53
CA LEU A 17 -7.29 -7.41 1.94
C LEU A 17 -7.19 -8.82 2.54
N GLU A 18 -7.44 -9.87 1.74
CA GLU A 18 -7.30 -11.26 2.16
C GLU A 18 -5.85 -11.59 2.57
N GLN A 19 -4.86 -11.21 1.77
CA GLN A 19 -3.44 -11.43 2.09
C GLN A 19 -2.96 -10.59 3.27
N ILE A 20 -3.45 -9.35 3.41
CA ILE A 20 -3.17 -8.52 4.58
C ILE A 20 -3.65 -9.21 5.85
N ARG A 21 -4.84 -9.82 5.84
CA ARG A 21 -5.38 -10.57 6.98
C ARG A 21 -4.54 -11.80 7.31
N LYS A 22 -4.05 -12.53 6.30
CA LYS A 22 -3.18 -13.70 6.48
C LYS A 22 -1.85 -13.37 7.16
N ARG A 23 -1.35 -12.14 7.03
CA ARG A 23 -0.09 -11.70 7.64
C ARG A 23 -0.16 -11.53 9.17
N ASN A 24 -1.28 -11.87 9.83
CA ASN A 24 -1.47 -11.82 11.29
C ASN A 24 -0.93 -10.51 11.90
N ILE A 25 -1.25 -9.38 11.25
CA ILE A 25 -0.78 -8.07 11.70
C ILE A 25 -1.41 -7.77 13.05
N ASN A 26 -0.58 -7.81 14.10
CA ASN A 26 -1.00 -7.38 15.42
C ASN A 26 -1.14 -5.85 15.43
N PHE A 27 -2.38 -5.38 15.26
CA PHE A 27 -2.72 -3.96 15.29
C PHE A 27 -2.61 -3.32 16.68
N SER A 28 -2.63 -4.12 17.74
CA SER A 28 -2.57 -3.68 19.14
C SER A 28 -1.27 -2.95 19.46
N ASN A 29 -0.15 -3.38 18.88
CA ASN A 29 1.17 -2.79 19.14
C ASN A 29 1.48 -1.59 18.23
N ARG A 30 0.73 -1.41 17.13
CA ARG A 30 1.05 -0.42 16.10
C ARG A 30 0.03 0.72 16.04
N GLY A 31 -1.11 0.58 16.72
CA GLY A 31 -2.25 1.48 16.60
C GLY A 31 -2.86 1.41 15.20
N PHE A 32 -4.14 1.06 15.09
CA PHE A 32 -4.84 1.13 13.81
C PHE A 32 -5.72 2.37 13.79
N ALA A 33 -5.24 3.44 13.14
CA ALA A 33 -5.98 4.68 13.00
C ALA A 33 -7.22 4.48 12.12
N LYS A 34 -8.40 4.45 12.74
CA LYS A 34 -9.71 4.38 12.09
C LYS A 34 -10.75 5.12 12.93
N HIS A 35 -11.86 5.51 12.33
CA HIS A 35 -13.02 5.91 13.12
C HIS A 35 -13.55 4.70 13.93
N PRO A 36 -14.05 4.87 15.16
CA PRO A 36 -14.60 3.77 15.95
C PRO A 36 -15.63 2.92 15.20
N ASP A 37 -16.49 3.58 14.41
CA ASP A 37 -17.59 2.95 13.66
C ASP A 37 -17.19 2.39 12.28
N GLN A 38 -15.96 2.65 11.82
CA GLN A 38 -15.52 2.21 10.49
C GLN A 38 -14.99 0.76 10.54
N SER A 39 -15.42 -0.06 9.60
CA SER A 39 -14.92 -1.42 9.38
C SER A 39 -13.51 -1.40 8.77
N ILE A 40 -12.80 -2.53 8.84
CA ILE A 40 -11.47 -2.66 8.23
C ILE A 40 -11.58 -2.56 6.70
N GLU A 41 -12.65 -3.11 6.13
CA GLU A 41 -13.00 -3.10 4.72
C GLU A 41 -13.19 -1.67 4.20
N GLU A 42 -13.94 -0.84 4.93
CA GLU A 42 -14.13 0.57 4.59
C GLU A 42 -12.83 1.35 4.67
N VAL A 43 -12.03 1.15 5.73
CA VAL A 43 -10.70 1.78 5.84
C VAL A 43 -9.78 1.34 4.69
N PHE A 44 -9.81 0.06 4.34
CA PHE A 44 -9.02 -0.49 3.25
C PHE A 44 -9.42 0.12 1.91
N ALA A 45 -10.72 0.22 1.63
CA ALA A 45 -11.23 0.84 0.40
C ALA A 45 -10.83 2.33 0.32
N GLU A 46 -11.07 3.10 1.39
CA GLU A 46 -10.71 4.52 1.47
C GLU A 46 -9.21 4.73 1.23
N ARG A 47 -8.36 3.97 1.93
CA ARG A 47 -6.91 4.08 1.80
C ARG A 47 -6.41 3.62 0.44
N THR A 48 -7.00 2.57 -0.13
CA THR A 48 -6.63 2.08 -1.47
C THR A 48 -6.82 3.16 -2.52
N GLU A 49 -7.95 3.88 -2.48
CA GLU A 49 -8.19 5.01 -3.38
C GLU A 49 -7.17 6.14 -3.18
N LEU A 50 -6.84 6.47 -1.93
CA LEU A 50 -5.82 7.47 -1.63
C LEU A 50 -4.42 7.04 -2.11
N TYR A 51 -4.03 5.78 -1.91
CA TYR A 51 -2.75 5.27 -2.37
C TYR A 51 -2.64 5.29 -3.88
N LYS A 52 -3.68 4.84 -4.60
CA LYS A 52 -3.75 4.90 -6.06
C LYS A 52 -3.71 6.33 -6.57
N LYS A 53 -4.41 7.26 -5.92
CA LYS A 53 -4.46 8.68 -6.29
C LYS A 53 -3.09 9.36 -6.22
N TYR A 54 -2.25 8.99 -5.25
CA TYR A 54 -0.99 9.68 -4.98
C TYR A 54 0.27 8.93 -5.43
N ALA A 55 0.17 7.66 -5.82
CA ALA A 55 1.30 6.92 -6.36
C ALA A 55 1.62 7.33 -7.80
N ASN A 56 2.90 7.40 -8.14
CA ASN A 56 3.33 7.55 -9.53
C ASN A 56 3.10 6.24 -10.30
N PHE A 57 3.30 5.09 -9.64
CA PHE A 57 2.88 3.78 -10.15
C PHE A 57 2.62 2.78 -9.02
N THR A 58 1.93 1.70 -9.39
CA THR A 58 1.56 0.61 -8.49
C THR A 58 2.30 -0.67 -8.87
N VAL A 59 2.73 -1.43 -7.87
CA VAL A 59 3.36 -2.76 -8.02
C VAL A 59 2.59 -3.76 -7.18
N SER A 60 2.36 -4.95 -7.72
CA SER A 60 1.72 -6.04 -6.96
C SER A 60 2.70 -6.60 -5.94
N ASN A 61 2.28 -6.69 -4.67
CA ASN A 61 3.06 -7.25 -3.57
C ASN A 61 2.54 -8.64 -3.16
N ASN A 62 1.87 -9.34 -4.09
CA ASN A 62 1.21 -10.61 -3.81
C ASN A 62 2.12 -11.84 -3.99
N ALA A 63 3.38 -11.63 -4.37
CA ALA A 63 4.40 -12.64 -4.63
C ALA A 63 5.54 -12.57 -3.58
N GLU A 64 6.68 -13.18 -3.88
CA GLU A 64 7.87 -13.09 -3.04
C GLU A 64 8.46 -11.67 -3.05
N ILE A 65 9.29 -11.36 -2.06
CA ILE A 65 9.85 -10.01 -1.87
C ILE A 65 10.71 -9.63 -3.08
N GLU A 66 11.52 -10.57 -3.56
CA GLU A 66 12.42 -10.40 -4.72
C GLU A 66 11.64 -10.02 -5.97
N ASP A 67 10.54 -10.72 -6.29
CA ASP A 67 9.70 -10.42 -7.45
C ASP A 67 9.14 -8.98 -7.39
N CYS A 68 8.74 -8.55 -6.19
CA CYS A 68 8.21 -7.21 -5.95
C CYS A 68 9.29 -6.15 -6.16
N VAL A 69 10.51 -6.39 -5.68
CA VAL A 69 11.66 -5.50 -5.85
C VAL A 69 12.04 -5.38 -7.33
N ASP A 70 12.11 -6.50 -8.05
CA ASP A 70 12.42 -6.52 -9.48
C ASP A 70 11.41 -5.69 -10.28
N LEU A 71 10.11 -5.85 -10.00
CA LEU A 71 9.05 -5.04 -10.62
C LEU A 71 9.20 -3.53 -10.35
N ILE A 72 9.68 -3.15 -9.17
CA ILE A 72 9.93 -1.74 -8.85
C ILE A 72 11.12 -1.21 -9.67
N ILE A 73 12.22 -1.96 -9.72
CA ILE A 73 13.42 -1.59 -10.47
C ILE A 73 13.09 -1.45 -11.96
N ASP A 74 12.36 -2.41 -12.52
CA ASP A 74 11.93 -2.38 -13.92
C ASP A 74 11.08 -1.15 -14.25
N ARG A 75 10.21 -0.72 -13.33
CA ARG A 75 9.38 0.48 -13.50
C ARG A 75 10.14 1.79 -13.33
N LEU A 76 11.20 1.81 -12.52
CA LEU A 76 12.04 3.00 -12.33
C LEU A 76 13.01 3.24 -13.49
N ASN A 77 13.34 2.19 -14.25
CA ASN A 77 14.28 2.25 -15.39
C ASN A 77 13.59 2.51 -16.75
N GLN A 78 12.27 2.68 -16.78
CA GLN A 78 11.50 3.08 -17.98
C GLN A 78 11.43 4.60 -18.11
#